data_AF-A0A7J4DPX6-F1
#
_entry.id   AF-A0A7J4DPX6-F1
#
_cell.length_a   1.000
_cell.length_b   1.000
_cell.length_c   1.000
_cell.angle_alpha   90.00
_cell.angle_beta   90.00
_cell.angle_gamma   90.00
#
_symmetry.space_group_name_H-M   'P 1'
#
loop_
_entity.id
_entity.type
_entity.pdbx_description
1 polymer ?
#
loop_
_entity_poly.entity_id
_entity_poly.type
_entity_poly.pdbx_seq_one_letter_code
_entity_poly.pdbx_strand_id
1 'polypeptide(L)'
;MKSSYFTTLIQLLLLGAKNPIKLSTSDLAISIDKTQQTASMHLLFLEKNNMIARYKIDGDDVIQISVSGLKYLLSVNQKIQSAFDDNSSTLVTGKVFSGLGEGAYYISLSGYKKQFISKLGYEPYPGTLNLKLSSNLHKQFIENLSNVDGIIIEGFTDKKRTYGNVICYPS
;
A
#
# COMPACT_ATOMS: atom_id res chain seq x y z
N MET A 1 16.17 -0.77 13.86
CA MET A 1 16.72 0.60 13.97
C MET A 1 16.56 1.06 15.41
N LYS A 2 17.54 1.79 15.99
CA LYS A 2 17.38 2.35 17.35
C LYS A 2 16.21 3.34 17.39
N SER A 3 15.51 3.40 18.53
CA SER A 3 14.32 4.26 18.71
C SER A 3 14.59 5.73 18.34
N SER A 4 15.74 6.29 18.76
CA SER A 4 16.09 7.69 18.49
C SER A 4 16.21 8.05 17.00
N TYR A 5 16.75 7.14 16.18
CA TYR A 5 16.85 7.34 14.73
C TYR A 5 15.48 7.23 14.06
N PHE A 6 14.64 6.32 14.55
CA PHE A 6 13.26 6.20 14.07
C PHE A 6 12.45 7.47 14.36
N THR A 7 12.53 8.01 15.58
CA THR A 7 11.90 9.29 15.95
C THR A 7 12.37 10.42 15.05
N THR A 8 13.67 10.48 14.74
CA THR A 8 14.21 11.50 13.84
C THR A 8 13.64 11.35 12.41
N LEU A 9 13.53 10.13 11.91
CA LEU A 9 12.96 9.86 10.60
C LEU A 9 11.46 10.23 10.54
N ILE A 10 10.70 9.97 11.60
CA ILE A 10 9.31 10.45 11.73
C ILE A 10 9.26 11.97 11.74
N GLN A 11 10.12 12.63 12.52
CA GLN A 11 10.12 14.08 12.61
C GLN A 11 10.41 14.73 11.25
N LEU A 12 11.36 14.19 10.48
CA LEU A 12 11.60 14.61 9.10
C LEU A 12 10.36 14.44 8.22
N LEU A 13 9.63 13.34 8.35
CA LEU A 13 8.38 13.13 7.61
C LEU A 13 7.34 14.20 7.97
N LEU A 14 7.17 14.51 9.25
CA LEU A 14 6.25 15.54 9.75
C LEU A 14 6.62 16.94 9.26
N LEU A 15 7.91 17.24 9.11
CA LEU A 15 8.43 18.48 8.52
C LEU A 15 8.28 18.54 6.99
N GLY A 16 7.70 17.52 6.36
CA GLY A 16 7.44 17.49 4.92
C GLY A 16 8.60 16.97 4.06
N ALA A 17 9.62 16.32 4.67
CA ALA A 17 10.80 15.80 3.97
C ALA A 17 10.51 14.64 2.98
N LYS A 18 9.24 14.34 2.68
CA LYS A 18 8.87 13.53 1.51
C LYS A 18 9.35 14.20 0.21
N ASN A 19 9.33 15.53 0.19
CA ASN A 19 9.96 16.36 -0.82
C ASN A 19 11.25 16.98 -0.24
N PRO A 20 12.15 17.51 -1.08
CA PRO A 20 13.33 18.21 -0.61
C PRO A 20 12.94 19.40 0.27
N ILE A 21 13.43 19.45 1.51
CA ILE A 21 13.23 20.57 2.42
C ILE A 21 14.56 21.19 2.80
N LYS A 22 14.60 22.52 2.89
CA LYS A 22 15.72 23.24 3.51
C LYS A 22 15.59 23.07 5.02
N LEU A 23 16.57 22.42 5.65
CA LEU A 23 16.54 22.17 7.09
C LEU A 23 17.97 22.12 7.62
N SER A 24 18.31 23.08 8.48
CA SER A 24 19.60 23.06 9.15
C SER A 24 19.63 21.95 10.22
N THR A 25 20.83 21.48 10.55
CA THR A 25 20.98 20.48 11.62
C THR A 25 20.56 21.05 12.98
N SER A 26 20.71 22.36 13.19
CA SER A 26 20.31 23.05 14.42
C SER A 26 18.79 23.10 14.57
N ASP A 27 18.07 23.40 13.48
CA ASP A 27 16.60 23.41 13.48
C ASP A 27 16.04 22.00 13.71
N LEU A 28 16.66 21.00 13.07
CA LEU A 28 16.30 19.60 13.33
C LEU A 28 16.51 19.26 14.81
N ALA A 29 17.63 19.67 15.40
CA ALA A 29 17.96 19.39 16.80
C ALA A 29 16.91 19.94 17.77
N ILE A 30 16.43 21.18 17.53
CA ILE A 30 15.31 21.78 18.26
C ILE A 30 14.05 20.90 18.12
N SER A 31 13.73 20.48 16.89
CA SER A 31 12.51 19.71 16.63
C SER A 31 12.48 18.30 17.24
N ILE A 32 13.64 17.70 17.52
CA ILE A 32 13.75 16.37 18.14
C ILE A 32 14.18 16.43 19.62
N ASP A 33 14.28 17.62 20.20
CA ASP A 33 14.76 17.87 21.56
C ASP A 33 16.12 17.20 21.84
N LYS A 34 17.11 17.53 21.02
CA LYS A 34 18.49 17.03 21.13
C LYS A 34 19.50 18.13 20.87
N THR A 35 20.78 17.83 21.14
CA THR A 35 21.88 18.69 20.72
C THR A 35 22.11 18.59 19.22
N GLN A 36 22.70 19.64 18.63
CA GLN A 36 23.07 19.68 17.22
C GLN A 36 23.99 18.52 16.83
N GLN A 37 24.92 18.13 17.72
CA GLN A 37 25.84 17.01 17.49
C GLN A 37 25.08 15.68 17.40
N THR A 38 24.11 15.46 18.29
CA THR A 38 23.27 14.27 18.27
C THR A 38 22.39 14.23 17.01
N ALA A 39 21.79 15.36 16.61
CA ALA A 39 21.02 15.45 15.36
C ALA A 39 21.90 15.16 14.13
N SER A 40 23.12 15.69 14.10
CA SER A 40 24.10 15.41 13.03
C SER A 40 24.43 13.91 12.95
N MET A 41 24.66 13.27 14.10
CA MET A 41 24.91 11.83 14.19
C MET A 41 23.71 11.00 13.70
N HIS A 42 22.48 11.41 14.03
CA HIS A 42 21.27 10.76 13.54
C HIS A 42 21.16 10.86 12.02
N LEU A 43 21.36 12.05 11.45
CA LEU A 43 21.34 12.27 10.01
C LEU A 43 22.40 11.43 9.28
N LEU A 44 23.62 11.39 9.81
CA LEU A 44 24.69 10.56 9.26
C LEU A 44 24.33 9.07 9.27
N PHE A 45 23.72 8.57 10.36
CA PHE A 45 23.27 7.18 10.43
C PHE A 45 22.17 6.90 9.40
N LEU A 46 21.14 7.76 9.34
CA LEU A 46 20.01 7.57 8.42
C LEU A 46 20.47 7.62 6.95
N GLU A 47 21.40 8.51 6.60
CA GLU A 47 21.99 8.59 5.27
C GLU A 47 22.80 7.33 4.93
N LYS A 48 23.69 6.88 5.83
CA LYS A 48 24.47 5.64 5.64
C LYS A 48 23.60 4.40 5.44
N ASN A 49 22.39 4.40 6.00
CA ASN A 49 21.43 3.31 5.86
C ASN A 49 20.41 3.56 4.73
N ASN A 50 20.68 4.53 3.84
CA ASN A 50 19.84 4.88 2.69
C ASN A 50 18.38 5.19 3.09
N MET A 51 18.16 5.79 4.27
CA MET A 51 16.84 6.22 4.73
C MET A 51 16.52 7.66 4.31
N ILE A 52 17.57 8.48 4.15
CA ILE A 52 17.48 9.86 3.69
C ILE A 52 18.58 10.13 2.65
N ALA A 53 18.42 11.20 1.90
CA ALA A 53 19.45 11.83 1.09
C ALA A 53 19.66 13.27 1.60
N ARG A 54 20.92 13.69 1.68
CA ARG A 54 21.30 15.08 1.97
C ARG A 54 22.17 15.62 0.85
N TYR A 55 21.93 16.85 0.45
CA TYR A 55 22.67 17.53 -0.60
C TYR A 55 22.47 19.05 -0.46
N LYS A 56 23.15 19.82 -1.30
CA LYS A 56 22.99 21.28 -1.33
C LYS A 56 22.21 21.72 -2.55
N ILE A 57 21.30 22.67 -2.37
CA ILE A 57 20.67 23.42 -3.46
C ILE A 57 20.92 24.90 -3.16
N ASP A 58 21.53 25.62 -4.11
CA ASP A 58 21.84 27.05 -3.99
C ASP A 58 22.64 27.41 -2.71
N GLY A 59 23.49 26.49 -2.25
CA GLY A 59 24.31 26.65 -1.03
C GLY A 59 23.64 26.19 0.26
N ASP A 60 22.31 26.03 0.27
CA ASP A 60 21.52 25.61 1.43
C ASP A 60 21.53 24.09 1.62
N ASP A 61 21.56 23.65 2.89
CA ASP A 61 21.43 22.24 3.24
C ASP A 61 20.00 21.75 3.03
N VAL A 62 19.86 20.72 2.20
CA VAL A 62 18.58 20.12 1.83
C VAL A 62 18.55 18.66 2.25
N ILE A 63 17.41 18.25 2.82
CA ILE A 63 17.16 16.88 3.27
C ILE A 63 15.91 16.35 2.60
N GLN A 64 15.95 15.09 2.16
CA GLN A 64 14.78 14.37 1.65
C GLN A 64 14.81 12.91 2.15
N ILE A 65 13.67 12.37 2.55
CA ILE A 65 13.52 10.94 2.82
C ILE A 65 13.62 10.19 1.50
N SER A 66 14.48 9.19 1.46
CA SER A 66 14.70 8.39 0.25
C SER A 66 13.48 7.50 -0.04
N VAL A 67 13.45 6.90 -1.24
CA VAL A 67 12.41 5.93 -1.59
C VAL A 67 12.39 4.74 -0.62
N SER A 68 13.55 4.25 -0.18
CA SER A 68 13.66 3.18 0.82
C SER A 68 13.20 3.63 2.21
N GLY A 69 13.53 4.86 2.63
CA GLY A 69 13.04 5.42 3.89
C GLY A 69 11.52 5.55 3.92
N LEU A 70 10.91 6.03 2.82
CA LEU A 70 9.46 6.12 2.69
C LEU A 70 8.80 4.73 2.71
N LYS A 71 9.35 3.75 1.98
CA LYS A 71 8.87 2.36 2.02
C LYS A 71 8.94 1.77 3.43
N TYR A 72 10.02 2.04 4.15
CA TYR A 72 10.17 1.59 5.54
C TYR A 72 9.08 2.19 6.43
N LEU A 73 8.86 3.50 6.39
CA LEU A 73 7.82 4.17 7.18
C LEU A 73 6.40 3.65 6.84
N LEU A 74 6.10 3.45 5.56
CA LEU A 74 4.83 2.87 5.13
C LEU A 74 4.64 1.46 5.68
N SER A 75 5.68 0.62 5.65
CA SER A 75 5.61 -0.75 6.21
C SER A 75 5.37 -0.75 7.71
N VAL A 76 5.93 0.22 8.44
CA VAL A 76 5.69 0.37 9.88
C VAL A 76 4.25 0.82 10.13
N ASN A 77 3.78 1.82 9.38
CA ASN A 77 2.39 2.27 9.48
C ASN A 77 1.40 1.13 9.22
N GLN A 78 1.63 0.32 8.19
CA GLN A 78 0.80 -0.86 7.90
C GLN A 78 0.76 -1.84 9.07
N LYS A 79 1.92 -2.21 9.62
CA LYS A 79 1.99 -3.12 10.77
C LYS A 79 1.24 -2.59 11.99
N ILE A 80 1.32 -1.29 12.23
CA ILE A 80 0.60 -0.63 13.32
C ILE A 80 -0.90 -0.67 13.05
N GLN A 81 -1.36 -0.30 11.86
CA GLN A 81 -2.78 -0.36 11.48
C GLN A 81 -3.34 -1.77 11.63
N SER A 82 -2.65 -2.77 11.07
CA SER A 82 -3.06 -4.18 11.18
C SER A 82 -3.08 -4.71 12.61
N ALA A 83 -2.34 -4.11 13.54
CA ALA A 83 -2.38 -4.48 14.95
C ALA A 83 -3.54 -3.84 15.72
N PHE A 84 -4.13 -2.76 15.19
CA PHE A 84 -5.33 -2.11 15.71
C PHE A 84 -6.62 -2.59 15.03
N ASP A 85 -6.50 -3.20 13.85
CA ASP A 85 -7.61 -3.82 13.15
C ASP A 85 -8.00 -5.13 13.88
N ASP A 86 -8.83 -5.00 14.93
CA ASP A 86 -9.40 -6.12 15.70
C ASP A 86 -10.32 -7.04 14.86
N ASN A 87 -10.57 -6.69 13.59
CA ASN A 87 -11.33 -7.50 12.66
C ASN A 87 -10.66 -7.50 11.28
N SER A 88 -10.50 -8.70 10.72
CA SER A 88 -9.96 -9.04 9.41
C SER A 88 -10.78 -8.53 8.20
N SER A 89 -11.39 -7.34 8.30
CA SER A 89 -12.08 -6.71 7.17
C SER A 89 -11.10 -5.81 6.41
N THR A 90 -10.69 -6.23 5.22
CA THR A 90 -9.88 -5.38 4.33
C THR A 90 -10.76 -4.26 3.78
N LEU A 91 -10.62 -3.04 4.29
CA LEU A 91 -11.33 -1.88 3.75
C LEU A 91 -10.75 -1.51 2.37
N VAL A 92 -11.54 -1.68 1.32
CA VAL A 92 -11.17 -1.28 -0.05
C VAL A 92 -11.88 0.01 -0.43
N THR A 93 -11.12 1.06 -0.72
CA THR A 93 -11.64 2.33 -1.24
C THR A 93 -11.18 2.57 -2.67
N GLY A 94 -12.11 2.99 -3.53
CA GLY A 94 -11.84 3.20 -4.94
C GLY A 94 -12.91 4.04 -5.63
N LYS A 95 -12.62 4.48 -6.86
CA LYS A 95 -13.58 5.23 -7.68
C LYS A 95 -14.39 4.25 -8.53
N VAL A 96 -15.72 4.28 -8.40
CA VAL A 96 -16.62 3.52 -9.28
C VAL A 96 -16.49 4.03 -10.71
N PHE A 97 -16.45 3.11 -11.68
CA PHE A 97 -16.46 3.47 -13.10
C PHE A 97 -17.21 2.46 -13.97
N SER A 98 -17.75 2.93 -15.10
CA SER A 98 -18.42 2.08 -16.08
C SER A 98 -17.41 1.49 -17.07
N GLY A 99 -17.54 0.20 -17.36
CA GLY A 99 -16.79 -0.50 -18.41
C GLY A 99 -17.64 -0.73 -19.67
N LEU A 100 -17.18 -1.62 -20.56
CA LEU A 100 -17.89 -2.00 -21.79
C LEU A 100 -19.12 -2.90 -21.56
N GLY A 101 -19.42 -3.26 -20.31
CA GLY A 101 -20.54 -4.15 -19.97
C GLY A 101 -20.25 -5.64 -20.12
N GLU A 102 -19.02 -6.03 -20.50
CA GLU A 102 -18.67 -7.43 -20.73
C GLU A 102 -18.73 -8.31 -19.47
N GLY A 103 -18.63 -7.73 -18.27
CA GLY A 103 -18.77 -8.46 -17.00
C GLY A 103 -20.07 -9.26 -16.91
N ALA A 104 -21.18 -8.70 -17.43
CA ALA A 104 -22.47 -9.38 -17.47
C ALA A 104 -22.43 -10.67 -18.29
N TYR A 105 -21.69 -10.67 -19.40
CA TYR A 105 -21.48 -11.85 -20.23
C TYR A 105 -20.76 -12.96 -19.45
N TYR A 106 -19.64 -12.64 -18.78
CA TYR A 106 -18.84 -13.63 -18.05
C TYR A 106 -19.57 -14.21 -16.84
N ILE A 107 -20.19 -13.36 -16.02
CA ILE A 107 -20.90 -13.80 -14.81
C ILE A 107 -22.10 -14.70 -15.15
N SER A 108 -22.69 -14.53 -16.34
CA SER A 108 -23.82 -15.34 -16.81
C SER A 108 -23.43 -16.70 -17.40
N LEU A 109 -22.14 -16.96 -17.64
CA LEU A 109 -21.70 -18.24 -18.22
C LEU A 109 -21.98 -19.40 -17.26
N SER A 110 -22.62 -20.45 -17.76
CA SER A 110 -23.03 -21.59 -16.95
C SER A 110 -21.87 -22.26 -16.19
N GLY A 111 -20.66 -22.25 -16.75
CA GLY A 111 -19.47 -22.82 -16.11
C GLY A 111 -19.05 -22.07 -14.84
N TYR A 112 -19.20 -20.74 -14.81
CA TYR A 112 -18.98 -19.93 -13.61
C TYR A 112 -20.21 -19.92 -12.71
N LYS A 113 -21.40 -19.66 -13.27
CA LYS A 113 -22.65 -19.51 -12.53
C LYS A 113 -22.96 -20.69 -11.60
N LYS A 114 -22.77 -21.93 -12.08
CA LYS A 114 -22.97 -23.14 -11.25
C LYS A 114 -22.01 -23.19 -10.07
N GLN A 115 -20.75 -22.81 -10.29
CA GLN A 115 -19.74 -22.79 -9.23
C GLN A 115 -19.97 -21.66 -8.23
N PHE A 116 -20.44 -20.49 -8.66
CA PHE A 116 -20.82 -19.42 -7.75
C PHE A 116 -21.94 -19.87 -6.80
N ILE A 117 -22.97 -20.52 -7.33
CA ILE A 117 -24.06 -21.05 -6.49
C ILE A 117 -23.53 -22.12 -5.53
N SER A 118 -22.75 -23.08 -6.01
CA SER A 118 -22.29 -24.20 -5.17
C SER A 118 -21.21 -23.83 -4.16
N LYS A 119 -20.30 -22.90 -4.50
CA LYS A 119 -19.13 -22.54 -3.68
C LYS A 119 -19.33 -21.27 -2.88
N LEU A 120 -20.14 -20.33 -3.36
CA LEU A 120 -20.39 -19.03 -2.70
C LEU A 120 -21.80 -18.94 -2.10
N GLY A 121 -22.71 -19.84 -2.46
CA GLY A 121 -24.05 -19.91 -1.87
C GLY A 121 -25.06 -18.90 -2.43
N TYR A 122 -24.75 -18.23 -3.54
CA TYR A 122 -25.68 -17.30 -4.19
C TYR A 122 -25.57 -17.29 -5.71
N GLU A 123 -26.63 -16.85 -6.37
CA GLU A 123 -26.63 -16.53 -7.80
C GLU A 123 -26.23 -15.06 -7.99
N PRO A 124 -25.11 -14.76 -8.65
CA PRO A 124 -24.67 -13.39 -8.83
C PRO A 124 -25.58 -12.61 -9.79
N TYR A 125 -25.74 -11.31 -9.53
CA TYR A 125 -26.34 -10.39 -10.51
C TYR A 125 -25.54 -10.44 -11.83
N PRO A 126 -26.19 -10.39 -13.00
CA PRO A 126 -25.50 -10.45 -14.30
C PRO A 126 -24.75 -9.13 -14.61
N GLY A 127 -23.65 -8.89 -13.90
CA GLY A 127 -22.82 -7.70 -14.03
C GLY A 127 -21.68 -7.67 -13.01
N THR A 128 -20.80 -6.67 -13.15
CA THR A 128 -19.70 -6.42 -12.22
C THR A 128 -19.67 -4.96 -11.80
N LEU A 129 -19.37 -4.69 -10.52
CA LEU A 129 -19.04 -3.36 -10.04
C LEU A 129 -17.55 -3.13 -10.19
N ASN A 130 -17.15 -2.20 -11.05
CA ASN A 130 -15.73 -1.91 -11.26
C ASN A 130 -15.28 -0.79 -10.33
N LEU A 131 -14.21 -1.05 -9.57
CA LEU A 131 -13.57 -0.08 -8.68
C LEU A 131 -12.16 0.21 -9.20
N LYS A 132 -11.84 1.49 -9.41
CA LYS A 132 -10.49 1.94 -9.73
C LYS A 132 -9.75 2.30 -8.44
N LEU A 133 -8.72 1.52 -8.12
CA LEU A 133 -7.86 1.74 -6.96
C LEU A 133 -6.70 2.68 -7.30
N SER A 134 -6.22 3.46 -6.32
CA SER A 134 -4.96 4.19 -6.47
C SER A 134 -3.78 3.20 -6.49
N SER A 135 -2.65 3.57 -7.09
CA SER A 135 -1.50 2.65 -7.24
C SER A 135 -0.99 2.08 -5.91
N ASN A 136 -1.07 2.87 -4.83
CA ASN A 136 -0.65 2.45 -3.50
C ASN A 136 -1.68 1.50 -2.87
N LEU A 137 -2.97 1.83 -2.96
CA LEU A 137 -4.04 0.98 -2.43
C LEU A 137 -4.14 -0.34 -3.19
N HIS A 138 -3.88 -0.35 -4.50
CA HIS A 138 -3.91 -1.57 -5.30
C HIS A 138 -2.83 -2.57 -4.84
N LYS A 139 -1.59 -2.12 -4.62
CA LYS A 139 -0.52 -3.00 -4.13
C LYS A 139 -0.85 -3.59 -2.77
N GLN A 140 -1.33 -2.74 -1.86
CA GLN A 140 -1.75 -3.17 -0.52
C GLN A 140 -2.90 -4.18 -0.57
N PHE A 141 -3.89 -3.94 -1.44
CA PHE A 141 -5.00 -4.86 -1.62
C PHE A 141 -4.54 -6.24 -2.10
N ILE A 142 -3.66 -6.30 -3.10
CA ILE A 142 -3.11 -7.58 -3.59
C ILE A 142 -2.27 -8.28 -2.52
N GLU A 143 -1.42 -7.55 -1.79
CA GLU A 143 -0.64 -8.11 -0.68
C GLU A 143 -1.56 -8.68 0.42
N ASN A 144 -2.63 -7.97 0.77
CA ASN A 144 -3.60 -8.45 1.76
C ASN A 144 -4.33 -9.70 1.26
N LEU A 145 -4.79 -9.72 0.00
CA LEU A 145 -5.46 -10.89 -0.60
C LEU A 145 -4.54 -12.12 -0.68
N SER A 146 -3.23 -11.94 -0.81
CA SER A 146 -2.28 -13.06 -0.85
C SER A 146 -2.16 -13.81 0.48
N ASN A 147 -2.62 -13.20 1.58
CA ASN A 147 -2.65 -13.81 2.92
C ASN A 147 -4.02 -14.39 3.27
N VAL A 148 -5.01 -14.31 2.38
CA VAL A 148 -6.37 -14.82 2.60
C VAL A 148 -6.58 -16.04 1.72
N ASP A 149 -7.13 -17.11 2.29
CA ASP A 149 -7.53 -18.29 1.53
C ASP A 149 -8.72 -17.96 0.63
N GLY A 150 -8.45 -17.79 -0.67
CA GLY A 150 -9.47 -17.52 -1.67
C GLY A 150 -10.21 -18.78 -2.12
N ILE A 151 -11.49 -18.62 -2.47
CA ILE A 151 -12.31 -19.68 -3.06
C ILE A 151 -12.03 -19.71 -4.57
N ILE A 152 -11.41 -20.79 -5.05
CA ILE A 152 -11.12 -20.96 -6.48
C ILE A 152 -12.41 -21.35 -7.21
N ILE A 153 -12.72 -20.61 -8.27
CA ILE A 153 -13.70 -20.96 -9.29
C ILE A 153 -12.91 -21.44 -10.50
N GLU A 154 -13.07 -22.72 -10.83
CA GLU A 154 -12.28 -23.37 -11.87
C GLU A 154 -12.67 -22.85 -13.25
N GLY A 155 -11.65 -22.70 -14.08
CA GLY A 155 -11.80 -22.44 -15.50
C GLY A 155 -12.48 -23.60 -16.22
N PHE A 156 -13.01 -23.33 -17.39
CA PHE A 156 -13.69 -24.32 -18.23
C PHE A 156 -13.53 -23.95 -19.70
N THR A 157 -13.79 -24.91 -20.58
CA THR A 157 -13.78 -24.69 -22.03
C THR A 157 -15.16 -24.97 -22.59
N ASP A 158 -15.66 -24.07 -23.44
CA ASP A 158 -16.86 -24.29 -24.24
C ASP A 158 -16.49 -24.50 -25.72
N LYS A 159 -17.48 -24.56 -26.61
CA LYS A 159 -17.27 -24.77 -28.05
C LYS A 159 -16.57 -23.60 -28.76
N LYS A 160 -16.43 -22.45 -28.12
CA LYS A 160 -15.90 -21.21 -28.69
C LYS A 160 -14.54 -20.85 -28.11
N ARG A 161 -14.33 -21.05 -26.79
CA ARG A 161 -13.13 -20.59 -26.09
C ARG A 161 -12.93 -21.28 -24.73
N THR A 162 -11.73 -21.08 -24.18
CA THR A 162 -11.36 -21.43 -22.82
C THR A 162 -11.43 -20.21 -21.90
N TYR A 163 -11.91 -20.41 -20.69
CA TYR A 163 -12.00 -19.41 -19.63
C TYR A 163 -11.12 -19.83 -18.46
N GLY A 164 -10.38 -18.89 -17.89
CA GLY A 164 -9.41 -19.16 -16.83
C GLY A 164 -10.03 -19.30 -15.44
N ASN A 165 -9.20 -19.64 -14.47
CA ASN A 165 -9.60 -19.68 -13.07
C ASN A 165 -9.87 -18.27 -12.54
N VAL A 166 -10.81 -18.16 -11.61
CA VAL A 166 -11.09 -16.93 -10.85
C VAL A 166 -10.94 -17.24 -9.37
N ILE A 167 -10.40 -16.31 -8.60
CA ILE A 167 -10.29 -16.43 -7.14
C ILE A 167 -11.28 -15.44 -6.52
N CYS A 168 -12.18 -15.95 -5.69
CA CYS A 168 -13.17 -15.17 -4.98
C CYS A 168 -12.78 -15.04 -3.52
N TYR A 169 -12.95 -13.84 -2.96
CA TYR A 169 -12.68 -13.55 -1.56
C TYR A 169 -13.99 -13.11 -0.89
N PRO A 170 -14.27 -13.56 0.35
CA PRO A 170 -15.40 -13.06 1.12
C PRO A 170 -15.30 -11.54 1.30
N SER A 171 -16.45 -10.88 1.24
CA SER A 171 -16.60 -9.45 1.59
C SER A 171 -16.62 -9.25 3.09
#